data_AF-K9QVB4-F1
#
_entry.id   AF-K9QVB4-F1
#
_cell.length_a   1.000
_cell.length_b   1.000
_cell.length_c   1.000
_cell.angle_alpha   90.00
_cell.angle_beta   90.00
_cell.angle_gamma   90.00
#
_symmetry.space_group_name_H-M   'P 1'
#
loop_
_entity.id
_entity.type
_entity.pdbx_description
1 polymer ?
#
loop_
_entity_poly.entity_id
_entity_poly.type
_entity_poly.pdbx_seq_one_letter_code
_entity_poly.pdbx_strand_id
1 'polypeptide(L)' 'MNALSTVKIGQPQTVVCLQTQDDAILQKLMAFGILPGSNLVLEQRFPSYIIMVGRTRTALDRETAQTIFVESR' A
#
# COMPACT_ATOMS: atom_id res chain seq x y z
N MET A 1 6.43 -2.50 -11.91
CA MET A 1 5.19 -2.24 -11.14
C MET A 1 4.77 -3.56 -10.53
N ASN A 2 4.72 -3.63 -9.20
CA ASN A 2 4.40 -4.85 -8.47
C ASN A 2 3.27 -4.54 -7.49
N ALA A 3 2.36 -5.50 -7.27
CA ALA A 3 1.39 -5.36 -6.20
C ALA A 3 2.12 -5.31 -4.85
N LEU A 4 1.68 -4.43 -3.94
CA LEU A 4 2.23 -4.32 -2.58
C LEU A 4 2.22 -5.69 -1.88
N SER A 5 1.22 -6.51 -2.20
CA SER A 5 1.11 -7.87 -1.69
C SER A 5 2.23 -8.82 -2.12
N THR A 6 3.13 -8.45 -3.04
CA THR A 6 4.19 -9.31 -3.60
C THR A 6 5.61 -8.88 -3.24
N VAL A 7 5.79 -7.65 -2.76
CA VAL A 7 7.10 -7.06 -2.50
C VAL A 7 7.72 -7.48 -1.16
N LYS A 8 9.03 -7.26 -1.04
CA LYS A 8 9.80 -7.52 0.19
C LYS A 8 9.50 -6.47 1.26
N ILE A 9 9.46 -6.93 2.50
CA ILE A 9 9.36 -6.07 3.67
C ILE A 9 10.64 -5.23 3.85
N GLY A 10 10.49 -4.01 4.39
CA GLY A 10 11.57 -3.09 4.72
C GLY A 10 12.11 -2.26 3.55
N GLN A 11 11.65 -2.48 2.32
CA GLN A 11 12.06 -1.67 1.18
C GLN A 11 11.15 -0.44 0.98
N PRO A 12 11.71 0.77 0.84
CA PRO A 12 10.95 1.96 0.44
C PRO A 12 10.44 1.83 -0.98
N GLN A 13 9.17 2.11 -1.18
CA GLN A 13 8.51 2.05 -2.48
C GLN A 13 7.59 3.23 -2.70
N THR A 14 7.34 3.54 -3.97
CA THR A 14 6.45 4.61 -4.38
C THR A 14 5.15 3.99 -4.89
N VAL A 15 4.00 4.49 -4.43
CA VAL A 15 2.70 4.12 -4.97
C VAL A 15 2.60 4.67 -6.40
N VAL A 16 2.35 3.78 -7.35
CA VAL A 16 2.22 4.15 -8.77
C VAL A 16 0.76 4.34 -9.12
N CYS A 17 -0.10 3.42 -8.67
CA CYS A 17 -1.52 3.43 -8.97
C CYS A 17 -2.30 2.61 -7.95
N LEU A 18 -3.58 2.92 -7.80
CA LEU A 18 -4.56 2.15 -7.04
C LEU A 18 -5.54 1.53 -8.03
N GLN A 19 -5.49 0.21 -8.21
CA GLN A 19 -6.33 -0.51 -9.15
C GLN A 19 -7.45 -1.21 -8.37
N THR A 20 -8.55 -0.48 -8.16
CA THR A 20 -9.76 -0.97 -7.50
C THR A 20 -10.99 -0.48 -8.25
N GLN A 21 -12.03 -1.32 -8.30
CA GLN A 21 -13.37 -0.93 -8.78
C GLN A 21 -14.31 -0.55 -7.63
N ASP A 22 -13.83 -0.69 -6.40
CA ASP A 22 -14.58 -0.40 -5.18
C ASP A 22 -14.20 1.00 -4.67
N ASP A 23 -15.17 1.92 -4.76
CA ASP A 23 -15.03 3.31 -4.30
C ASP A 23 -14.77 3.40 -2.79
N ALA A 24 -15.28 2.46 -1.98
CA ALA A 24 -15.07 2.48 -0.55
C ALA A 24 -13.61 2.14 -0.20
N ILE A 25 -13.01 1.16 -0.89
CA ILE A 25 -11.57 0.85 -0.79
C ILE A 25 -10.75 2.07 -1.23
N LEU A 26 -11.11 2.69 -2.36
CA LEU A 26 -10.39 3.86 -2.87
C LEU A 26 -10.42 5.02 -1.86
N GLN A 27 -11.59 5.35 -1.31
CA GLN A 27 -11.73 6.38 -0.27
C GLN A 27 -10.95 6.04 0.99
N LYS A 28 -10.96 4.77 1.43
CA LYS A 28 -10.21 4.32 2.59
C LYS A 28 -8.70 4.50 2.39
N LEU A 29 -8.17 4.16 1.20
CA LEU A 29 -6.76 4.36 0.85
C LEU A 29 -6.39 5.84 0.84
N MET A 30 -7.21 6.68 0.21
CA MET A 30 -7.00 8.13 0.19
C MET A 30 -7.04 8.74 1.60
N ALA A 31 -7.97 8.31 2.45
CA ALA A 31 -8.07 8.75 3.85
C ALA A 31 -6.84 8.37 4.68
N PHE A 32 -6.16 7.26 4.33
CA PHE A 32 -4.89 6.86 4.96
C PHE A 32 -3.66 7.56 4.38
N GLY A 33 -3.81 8.43 3.38
CA GLY A 33 -2.69 9.10 2.71
C GLY A 33 -1.98 8.22 1.67
N ILE A 34 -2.60 7.10 1.27
CA ILE A 34 -2.09 6.21 0.23
C ILE A 34 -2.64 6.74 -1.10
N LEU A 35 -1.81 7.50 -1.83
CA LEU A 35 -2.13 8.06 -3.15
C LEU A 35 -0.96 7.81 -4.11
N PRO A 36 -1.19 7.84 -5.43
CA PRO A 36 -0.11 7.84 -6.41
C PRO A 36 0.93 8.93 -6.12
N GLY A 37 2.21 8.55 -6.11
CA GLY A 37 3.34 9.40 -5.73
C GLY A 37 3.70 9.36 -4.24
N SER A 38 2.87 8.76 -3.37
CA SER A 38 3.19 8.59 -1.96
C SER A 38 4.29 7.54 -1.77
N ASN A 39 5.24 7.81 -0.88
CA ASN A 39 6.23 6.84 -0.44
C ASN A 39 5.68 6.01 0.71
N LEU A 40 5.84 4.70 0.62
CA LEU A 40 5.49 3.75 1.66
C LEU A 40 6.59 2.72 1.89
N VAL A 41 6.54 2.06 3.06
CA VAL A 41 7.39 0.92 3.39
C VAL A 41 6.48 -0.20 3.90
N LEU A 42 6.62 -1.40 3.34
CA LEU A 42 5.94 -2.59 3.87
C LEU A 42 6.72 -3.11 5.08
N GLU A 43 6.19 -3.00 6.29
CA GLU A 43 6.85 -3.47 7.51
C GLU A 43 6.49 -4.92 7.84
N GLN A 44 5.27 -5.36 7.52
CA GLN A 44 4.79 -6.72 7.78
C GLN A 44 3.89 -7.19 6.65
N ARG A 45 3.92 -8.50 6.36
CA ARG A 45 3.10 -9.14 5.32
C ARG A 45 2.12 -10.19 5.85
N PHE A 46 2.40 -10.78 7.00
CA PHE A 46 1.58 -11.82 7.64
C PHE A 46 1.71 -11.72 9.16
N PRO A 47 0.61 -11.87 9.95
CA PRO A 47 -0.76 -12.20 9.52
C PRO A 47 -1.53 -11.05 8.84
N SER A 48 -1.03 -9.82 8.93
CA SER A 48 -1.63 -8.62 8.31
C SER A 48 -0.57 -7.85 7.51
N TYR A 49 -1.01 -7.00 6.57
CA TYR A 49 -0.11 -6.14 5.80
C TYR A 49 0.06 -4.81 6.53
N ILE A 50 1.18 -4.59 7.21
CA ILE A 50 1.46 -3.31 7.88
C ILE A 50 2.33 -2.49 6.94
N ILE A 51 1.84 -1.30 6.58
CA ILE A 51 2.60 -0.31 5.84
C ILE A 51 2.82 0.96 6.66
N MET A 52 3.96 1.59 6.44
CA MET A 52 4.26 2.93 6.91
C MET A 52 4.20 3.89 5.74
N VAL A 53 3.36 4.92 5.83
CA VAL A 53 3.23 6.00 4.84
C VAL A 53 3.53 7.32 5.53
N GLY A 54 4.59 8.01 5.11
CA GLY A 54 5.08 9.21 5.80
C GLY A 54 5.45 8.92 7.26
N ARG A 55 4.59 9.33 8.21
CA ARG A 55 4.76 9.10 9.66
C ARG A 55 3.66 8.21 10.27
N THR A 56 2.76 7.70 9.45
CA THR A 56 1.60 6.92 9.90
C THR A 56 1.81 5.45 9.57
N ARG A 57 1.45 4.57 10.52
CA ARG A 57 1.41 3.12 10.31
C ARG A 57 -0.03 2.67 10.16
N THR A 58 -0.32 1.91 9.12
CA THR A 58 -1.66 1.40 8.83
C THR A 58 -1.59 -0.10 8.53
N ALA A 59 -2.51 -0.84 9.14
CA ALA A 59 -2.74 -2.24 8.81
C ALA A 59 -3.76 -2.35 7.67
N LEU A 60 -3.45 -3.16 6.68
CA LEU A 60 -4.27 -3.45 5.52
C LEU A 60 -4.56 -4.95 5.45
N ASP A 61 -5.76 -5.26 4.95
CA ASP A 61 -6.15 -6.60 4.57
C ASP A 61 -5.51 -6.99 3.23
N ARG A 62 -5.42 -8.29 2.96
CA ARG A 62 -4.85 -8.80 1.70
C ARG A 62 -5.54 -8.23 0.46
N GLU A 63 -6.86 -8.06 0.53
CA GLU A 63 -7.68 -7.53 -0.56
C GLU A 63 -7.40 -6.05 -0.85
N THR A 64 -7.08 -5.26 0.18
CA THR A 64 -6.64 -3.88 0.00
C THR A 64 -5.18 -3.81 -0.45
N ALA A 65 -4.31 -4.67 0.07
CA ALA A 65 -2.90 -4.69 -0.33
C ALA A 65 -2.67 -5.11 -1.80
N GLN A 66 -3.55 -5.93 -2.38
CA GLN A 66 -3.44 -6.34 -3.78
C GLN A 66 -3.90 -5.26 -4.78
N THR A 67 -4.67 -4.26 -4.35
CA THR A 67 -5.09 -3.14 -5.22
C THR A 67 -4.07 -2.02 -5.27
N ILE A 68 -3.09 -2.00 -4.36
CA ILE A 68 -2.02 -1.01 -4.31
C ILE A 68 -0.86 -1.49 -5.17
N PHE A 69 -0.54 -0.74 -6.23
CA PHE A 69 0.61 -1.00 -7.08
C PHE A 69 1.75 -0.06 -6.72
N VAL A 70 2.92 -0.64 -6.51
CA VAL A 70 4.13 0.05 -6.09
C VAL A 70 5.31 -0.25 -7.00
N GLU A 71 6.31 0.61 -6.96
CA GLU A 71 7.62 0.37 -7.55
C GLU A 71 8.75 0.66 -6.54
N SER A 72 9.80 -0.17 -6.59
CA SER A 72 11.05 0.12 -5.91
C SER A 72 11.72 1.31 -6.60
N ARG A 73 12.05 2.32 -5.81
CA ARG A 73 12.87 3.45 -6.25
C ARG A 73 14.35 3.05 -6.29
#